data_AF-A0AAU1YUG6-F1
#
_entry.id   AF-A0AAU1YUG6-F1
#
_cell.length_a   1.000
_cell.length_b   1.000
_cell.length_c   1.000
_cell.angle_alpha   90.00
_cell.angle_beta   90.00
_cell.angle_gamma   90.00
#
_symmetry.space_group_name_H-M   'P 1'
#
loop_
_entity.id
_entity.type
_entity.pdbx_description
1 polymer ?
#
loop_
_entity_poly.entity_id
_entity_poly.type
_entity_poly.pdbx_seq_one_letter_code
_entity_poly.pdbx_strand_id
1 'polypeptide(L)'
;MSSPYPTPPPCSAGKGESPTPASAPGSLLTAAPSGDARELLGAEELMTVTATLARLHPNMGWVMAEQVINEALKFVAAAARCGEALVPSPLVDAGWHALIENTEVYQHLNRRLGGFVHHYPAVVGGVQPAPGWEERTAAAIERAGFTVDKELWA
;
A
#
# COMPACT_ATOMS: atom_id res chain seq x y z
N MET A 1 8.88 14.91 17.38
CA MET A 1 10.22 15.51 17.28
C MET A 1 10.47 15.81 15.82
N SER A 2 10.63 17.08 15.44
CA SER A 2 10.96 17.42 14.05
C SER A 2 12.44 17.14 13.80
N SER A 3 12.76 16.48 12.68
CA SER A 3 14.14 16.19 12.28
C SER A 3 14.88 17.51 12.03
N PRO A 4 16.12 17.69 12.53
CA PRO A 4 16.90 18.91 12.32
C PRO A 4 17.47 19.04 10.89
N TYR A 5 17.24 18.06 10.02
CA TYR A 5 17.76 18.05 8.65
C TYR A 5 16.70 18.50 7.64
N PRO A 6 17.06 19.36 6.66
CA PRO A 6 16.16 19.69 5.56
C PRO A 6 15.86 18.43 4.74
N THR A 7 14.63 18.32 4.26
CA THR A 7 14.22 17.21 3.38
C THR A 7 15.10 17.25 2.12
N PRO A 8 15.83 16.16 1.80
CA PRO A 8 16.61 16.12 0.56
C PRO A 8 15.68 16.24 -0.66
N PRO A 9 16.19 16.74 -1.81
CA PRO A 9 15.40 16.80 -3.03
C PRO A 9 14.95 15.39 -3.46
N PRO A 10 13.85 15.27 -4.23
CA PRO A 10 13.42 13.97 -4.75
C PRO A 10 14.54 13.38 -5.61
N CYS A 11 14.86 12.10 -5.37
CA CYS A 11 15.85 11.37 -6.13
C CYS A 11 15.17 10.24 -6.92
N SER A 12 15.05 10.35 -8.24
CA SER A 12 14.76 9.26 -9.20
C SER A 12 14.50 9.80 -10.60
N ALA A 13 14.53 8.93 -11.61
CA ALA A 13 14.15 9.28 -12.99
C ALA A 13 12.67 9.71 -13.15
N GLY A 14 11.81 9.46 -12.15
CA GLY A 14 10.37 9.68 -12.23
C GLY A 14 9.87 10.97 -11.59
N LYS A 15 10.64 11.59 -10.68
CA LYS A 15 10.33 12.90 -10.11
C LYS A 15 11.41 13.88 -10.54
N GLY A 16 11.13 14.67 -11.59
CA GLY A 16 11.96 15.82 -11.92
C GLY A 16 12.04 16.80 -10.75
N GLU A 17 12.90 17.84 -10.84
CA GLU A 17 12.89 18.94 -9.89
C GLU A 17 11.56 19.70 -10.00
N SER A 18 10.55 19.28 -9.23
CA SER A 18 9.30 20.02 -9.11
C SER A 18 9.55 21.28 -8.27
N PRO A 19 9.16 22.48 -8.73
CA PRO A 19 9.17 23.66 -7.88
C PRO A 19 8.19 23.45 -6.72
N THR A 20 8.56 23.95 -5.54
CA THR A 20 7.75 23.89 -4.33
C THR A 20 6.30 24.31 -4.64
N PRO A 21 5.29 23.44 -4.51
CA PRO A 21 3.92 23.84 -4.78
C PRO A 21 3.47 24.82 -3.70
N ALA A 22 2.86 25.93 -4.13
CA ALA A 22 2.10 26.78 -3.23
C ALA A 22 0.90 26.00 -2.70
N SER A 23 0.69 26.03 -1.37
CA SER A 23 -0.45 25.38 -0.70
C SER A 23 -1.76 25.76 -1.37
N ALA A 24 -2.43 24.78 -1.99
CA ALA A 24 -3.83 24.90 -2.38
C ALA A 24 -4.71 24.60 -1.16
N PRO A 25 -5.80 25.38 -0.93
CA PRO A 25 -6.75 25.08 0.12
C PRO A 25 -7.50 23.77 -0.19
N GLY A 26 -7.54 22.88 0.80
CA GLY A 26 -8.22 21.59 0.72
C GLY A 26 -9.71 21.74 0.48
N SER A 27 -10.20 21.08 -0.57
CA SER A 27 -11.63 20.84 -0.76
C SER A 27 -11.99 19.58 0.00
N LEU A 28 -12.72 19.74 1.11
CA LEU A 28 -13.28 18.63 1.87
C LEU A 28 -14.63 18.25 1.26
N LEU A 29 -14.63 17.24 0.39
CA LEU A 29 -15.83 16.45 0.14
C LEU A 29 -15.87 15.38 1.22
N THR A 30 -16.77 15.54 2.19
CA THR A 30 -17.03 14.50 3.19
C THR A 30 -17.96 13.47 2.56
N ALA A 31 -17.37 12.42 1.96
CA ALA A 31 -18.07 11.18 1.66
C ALA A 31 -18.09 10.32 2.93
N ALA A 32 -19.17 9.55 3.14
CA ALA A 32 -19.16 8.49 4.15
C ALA A 32 -17.99 7.53 3.88
N PRO A 33 -17.34 6.94 4.89
CA PRO A 33 -16.17 6.09 4.67
C PRO A 33 -16.53 4.94 3.73
N SER A 34 -16.01 4.98 2.51
CA SER A 34 -16.41 4.13 1.40
C SER A 34 -16.02 2.66 1.58
N GLY A 35 -15.24 2.34 2.61
CA GLY A 35 -14.52 1.07 2.72
C GLY A 35 -13.50 0.87 1.58
N ASP A 36 -13.24 1.91 0.76
CA ASP A 36 -12.25 1.88 -0.31
C ASP A 36 -10.90 2.31 0.26
N ALA A 37 -9.93 1.39 0.26
CA ALA A 37 -8.63 1.66 0.83
C ALA A 37 -7.79 2.59 -0.05
N ARG A 38 -8.19 2.84 -1.31
CA ARG A 38 -7.59 3.85 -2.18
C ARG A 38 -7.51 5.24 -1.54
N GLU A 39 -8.48 5.58 -0.67
CA GLU A 39 -8.52 6.86 0.05
C GLU A 39 -7.34 7.04 1.03
N LEU A 40 -6.59 5.98 1.33
CA LEU A 40 -5.35 6.05 2.11
C LEU A 40 -4.20 6.74 1.36
N LEU A 41 -4.33 6.89 0.04
CA LEU A 41 -3.40 7.56 -0.85
C LEU A 41 -4.05 8.77 -1.52
N GLY A 42 -3.24 9.78 -1.85
CA GLY A 42 -3.64 10.82 -2.80
C GLY A 42 -3.77 10.25 -4.23
N ALA A 43 -4.55 10.91 -5.10
CA ALA A 43 -4.79 10.43 -6.46
C ALA A 43 -3.50 10.24 -7.29
N GLU A 44 -2.52 11.15 -7.14
CA GLU A 44 -1.22 11.02 -7.79
C GLU A 44 -0.41 9.85 -7.23
N GLU A 45 -0.37 9.70 -5.89
CA GLU A 45 0.29 8.57 -5.22
C GLU A 45 -0.28 7.23 -5.70
N LEU A 46 -1.61 7.12 -5.78
CA LEU A 46 -2.29 5.93 -6.30
C LEU A 46 -1.92 5.66 -7.76
N MET A 47 -1.95 6.68 -8.62
CA MET A 47 -1.59 6.54 -10.03
C MET A 47 -0.12 6.10 -10.21
N THR A 48 0.80 6.67 -9.45
CA THR A 48 2.23 6.30 -9.48
C THR A 48 2.46 4.85 -9.04
N VAL A 49 1.82 4.41 -7.96
CA VAL A 49 1.95 3.04 -7.45
C VAL A 49 1.31 2.04 -8.42
N THR A 50 0.12 2.32 -8.95
CA THR A 50 -0.54 1.48 -9.96
C THR A 50 0.31 1.37 -11.23
N ALA A 51 0.90 2.48 -11.71
CA ALA A 51 1.81 2.46 -12.85
C ALA A 51 3.07 1.63 -12.57
N THR A 52 3.58 1.66 -11.33
CA THR A 52 4.71 0.82 -10.90
C THR A 52 4.35 -0.66 -11.01
N LEU A 53 3.20 -1.07 -10.46
CA LEU A 53 2.74 -2.46 -10.53
C LEU A 53 2.50 -2.90 -11.98
N ALA A 54 1.79 -2.10 -12.78
CA ALA A 54 1.51 -2.42 -14.18
C ALA A 54 2.79 -2.56 -15.02
N ARG A 55 3.83 -1.76 -14.73
CA ARG A 55 5.16 -1.86 -15.37
C ARG A 55 5.85 -3.18 -15.00
N LEU A 56 5.78 -3.59 -13.74
CA LEU A 56 6.39 -4.84 -13.26
C LEU A 56 5.61 -6.09 -13.74
N HIS A 57 4.31 -5.94 -13.98
CA HIS A 57 3.41 -7.02 -14.42
C HIS A 57 2.65 -6.63 -15.69
N PRO A 58 3.30 -6.62 -16.87
CA PRO A 58 2.74 -6.07 -18.10
C PRO A 58 1.46 -6.76 -18.61
N ASN A 59 1.21 -8.00 -18.17
CA ASN A 59 0.01 -8.76 -18.55
C ASN A 59 -1.20 -8.49 -17.64
N MET A 60 -1.03 -7.79 -16.51
CA MET A 60 -2.09 -7.56 -15.53
C MET A 60 -3.14 -6.56 -16.06
N GLY A 61 -2.70 -5.54 -16.80
CA GLY A 61 -3.56 -4.42 -17.21
C GLY A 61 -3.86 -3.44 -16.07
N TRP A 62 -4.26 -2.21 -16.42
CA TRP A 62 -4.41 -1.11 -15.46
C TRP A 62 -5.50 -1.34 -14.41
N VAL A 63 -6.68 -1.80 -14.85
CA VAL A 63 -7.84 -1.99 -13.96
C VAL A 63 -7.53 -3.02 -12.87
N MET A 64 -6.95 -4.16 -13.26
CA MET A 64 -6.54 -5.19 -12.31
C MET A 64 -5.40 -4.71 -11.40
N ALA A 65 -4.41 -3.98 -11.94
CA ALA A 65 -3.35 -3.40 -11.12
C ALA A 65 -3.92 -2.47 -10.02
N GLU A 66 -4.88 -1.63 -10.36
CA GLU A 66 -5.51 -0.74 -9.37
C GLU A 66 -6.32 -1.51 -8.32
N GLN A 67 -7.01 -2.60 -8.70
CA GLN A 67 -7.70 -3.49 -7.76
C GLN A 67 -6.71 -4.18 -6.81
N VAL A 68 -5.57 -4.65 -7.33
CA VAL A 68 -4.50 -5.25 -6.52
C VAL A 68 -3.88 -4.24 -5.57
N ILE A 69 -3.67 -2.98 -5.99
CA ILE A 69 -3.21 -1.92 -5.09
C ILE A 69 -4.24 -1.64 -3.99
N ASN A 70 -5.53 -1.67 -4.30
CA ASN A 70 -6.56 -1.54 -3.26
C ASN A 70 -6.47 -2.65 -2.21
N GLU A 71 -6.32 -3.92 -2.61
CA GLU A 71 -6.13 -5.03 -1.65
C GLU A 71 -4.82 -4.92 -0.87
N ALA A 72 -3.74 -4.47 -1.50
CA ALA A 72 -2.47 -4.23 -0.81
C ALA A 72 -2.59 -3.14 0.27
N LEU A 73 -3.34 -2.06 -0.01
CA LEU A 73 -3.62 -1.01 0.98
C LEU A 73 -4.43 -1.54 2.17
N LYS A 74 -5.42 -2.40 1.92
CA LYS A 74 -6.18 -3.08 2.99
C LYS A 74 -5.27 -3.96 3.85
N PHE A 75 -4.40 -4.74 3.22
CA PHE A 75 -3.42 -5.57 3.92
C PHE A 75 -2.48 -4.75 4.81
N VAL A 76 -1.86 -3.69 4.28
CA VAL A 76 -0.94 -2.84 5.05
C VAL A 76 -1.67 -2.16 6.22
N ALA A 77 -2.90 -1.69 6.00
CA ALA A 77 -3.72 -1.10 7.07
C ALA A 77 -4.05 -2.10 8.19
N ALA A 78 -4.32 -3.37 7.84
CA ALA A 78 -4.53 -4.45 8.81
C ALA A 78 -3.24 -4.81 9.55
N ALA A 79 -2.14 -5.00 8.82
CA ALA A 79 -0.84 -5.36 9.37
C ALA A 79 -0.31 -4.32 10.36
N ALA A 80 -0.56 -3.03 10.10
CA ALA A 80 -0.19 -1.94 11.01
C ALA A 80 -0.89 -1.98 12.38
N ARG A 81 -2.01 -2.73 12.53
CA ARG A 81 -2.87 -2.72 13.72
C ARG A 81 -3.04 -4.06 14.41
N CYS A 82 -2.84 -5.18 13.70
CA CYS A 82 -3.27 -6.49 14.18
C CYS A 82 -2.40 -7.10 15.29
N GLY A 83 -1.14 -6.63 15.46
CA GLY A 83 -0.20 -7.15 16.46
C GLY A 83 0.33 -8.57 16.18
N GLU A 84 -0.06 -9.17 15.05
CA GLU A 84 0.30 -10.52 14.61
C GLU A 84 1.01 -10.49 13.25
N ALA A 85 1.73 -11.55 12.89
CA ALA A 85 2.31 -11.68 11.56
C ALA A 85 1.20 -12.08 10.55
N LEU A 86 0.90 -11.18 9.62
CA LEU A 86 0.00 -11.44 8.49
C LEU A 86 0.81 -11.81 7.24
N VAL A 87 0.16 -12.55 6.35
CA VAL A 87 0.76 -13.01 5.09
C VAL A 87 -0.16 -12.58 3.95
N PRO A 88 0.35 -11.91 2.90
CA PRO A 88 -0.44 -11.58 1.72
C PRO A 88 -0.54 -12.77 0.75
N SER A 89 -1.55 -12.78 -0.13
CA SER A 89 -1.52 -13.64 -1.32
C SER A 89 -0.38 -13.21 -2.26
N PRO A 90 0.07 -14.07 -3.19
CA PRO A 90 1.12 -13.69 -4.15
C PRO A 90 0.80 -12.43 -4.96
N LEU A 91 -0.48 -12.25 -5.31
CA LEU A 91 -0.94 -11.10 -6.07
C LEU A 91 -0.93 -9.82 -5.22
N VAL A 92 -1.39 -9.90 -3.97
CA VAL A 92 -1.39 -8.78 -3.03
C VAL A 92 0.04 -8.41 -2.61
N ASP A 93 0.95 -9.39 -2.50
CA ASP A 93 2.37 -9.15 -2.24
C ASP A 93 3.03 -8.34 -3.35
N ALA A 94 2.70 -8.64 -4.62
CA ALA A 94 3.17 -7.83 -5.75
C ALA A 94 2.70 -6.37 -5.66
N GLY A 95 1.44 -6.14 -5.27
CA GLY A 95 0.93 -4.80 -4.99
C GLY A 95 1.66 -4.11 -3.83
N TRP A 96 1.98 -4.86 -2.77
CA TRP A 96 2.73 -4.34 -1.64
C TRP A 96 4.19 -4.00 -2.02
N HIS A 97 4.83 -4.78 -2.88
CA HIS A 97 6.15 -4.44 -3.43
C HIS A 97 6.11 -3.12 -4.20
N ALA A 98 5.09 -2.89 -5.02
CA ALA A 98 4.93 -1.63 -5.74
C ALA A 98 4.77 -0.42 -4.79
N LEU A 99 4.11 -0.59 -3.64
CA LEU A 99 4.09 0.43 -2.60
C LEU A 99 5.50 0.67 -2.04
N ILE A 100 6.24 -0.40 -1.68
CA ILE A 100 7.58 -0.31 -1.09
C ILE A 100 8.59 0.33 -2.04
N GLU A 101 8.54 0.03 -3.35
CA GLU A 101 9.39 0.68 -4.36
C GLU A 101 9.14 2.20 -4.43
N ASN A 102 7.94 2.65 -4.08
CA ASN A 102 7.58 4.07 -3.93
C ASN A 102 7.79 4.52 -2.47
N THR A 103 9.04 4.53 -2.03
CA THR A 103 9.43 4.67 -0.61
C THR A 103 8.83 5.89 0.12
N GLU A 104 8.73 7.05 -0.54
CA GLU A 104 8.09 8.25 0.03
C GLU A 104 6.59 8.02 0.27
N VAL A 105 5.89 7.46 -0.72
CA VAL A 105 4.46 7.10 -0.62
C VAL A 105 4.26 6.09 0.50
N TYR A 106 5.09 5.05 0.55
CA TYR A 106 5.01 4.02 1.59
C TYR A 106 5.27 4.58 2.98
N GLN A 107 6.27 5.45 3.14
CA GLN A 107 6.55 6.10 4.42
C GLN A 107 5.36 6.97 4.87
N HIS A 108 4.77 7.75 3.97
CA HIS A 108 3.60 8.58 4.28
C HIS A 108 2.38 7.74 4.65
N LEU A 109 2.10 6.67 3.91
CA LEU A 109 1.05 5.70 4.22
C LEU A 109 1.22 5.13 5.64
N ASN A 110 2.40 4.60 5.97
CA ASN A 110 2.69 4.02 7.27
C ASN A 110 2.57 5.05 8.41
N ARG A 111 3.00 6.30 8.18
CA ARG A 111 2.79 7.40 9.14
C ARG A 111 1.31 7.67 9.39
N ARG A 112 0.47 7.68 8.35
CA ARG A 112 -1.00 7.84 8.48
C ARG A 112 -1.62 6.68 9.25
N LEU A 113 -1.08 5.47 9.08
CA LEU A 113 -1.56 4.25 9.75
C LEU A 113 -1.06 4.09 11.20
N GLY A 114 -0.08 4.88 11.63
CA GLY A 114 0.45 4.89 13.00
C GLY A 114 1.55 3.88 13.29
N GLY A 115 2.06 3.18 12.28
CA GLY A 115 3.12 2.18 12.44
C GLY A 115 3.78 1.84 11.09
N PHE A 116 5.06 1.45 11.12
CA PHE A 116 5.78 1.03 9.92
C PHE A 116 5.67 -0.49 9.76
N VAL A 117 5.00 -0.94 8.70
CA VAL A 117 4.89 -2.36 8.37
C VAL A 117 6.17 -2.79 7.66
N HIS A 118 6.94 -3.66 8.31
CA HIS A 118 8.16 -4.21 7.72
C HIS A 118 7.83 -5.39 6.81
N HIS A 119 8.44 -5.40 5.63
CA HIS A 119 8.34 -6.52 4.69
C HIS A 119 9.49 -7.50 4.91
N TYR A 120 9.16 -8.79 4.94
CA TYR A 120 10.13 -9.88 5.01
C TYR A 120 9.86 -10.82 3.81
N PRO A 121 10.60 -10.66 2.70
CA PRO A 121 10.33 -11.44 1.49
C PRO A 121 10.46 -12.94 1.73
N ALA A 122 9.57 -13.70 1.09
CA ALA A 122 9.72 -15.15 1.04
C ALA A 122 11.04 -15.52 0.35
N VAL A 123 11.80 -16.42 0.96
CA VAL A 123 13.07 -16.92 0.42
C VAL A 123 12.82 -18.31 -0.18
N VAL A 124 13.40 -18.60 -1.33
CA VAL A 124 13.35 -19.93 -1.96
C VAL A 124 13.87 -20.98 -0.98
N GLY A 125 13.08 -22.03 -0.72
CA GLY A 125 13.40 -23.06 0.28
C GLY A 125 13.15 -22.63 1.73
N GLY A 126 12.54 -21.46 1.94
CA GLY A 126 12.16 -20.95 3.25
C GLY A 126 10.94 -21.66 3.86
N VAL A 127 10.70 -21.35 5.13
CA VAL A 127 9.54 -21.84 5.89
C VAL A 127 8.25 -21.34 5.24
N GLN A 128 7.33 -22.25 4.98
CA GLN A 128 6.02 -21.91 4.44
C GLN A 128 5.15 -21.24 5.52
N PRO A 129 4.24 -20.33 5.14
CA PRO A 129 3.24 -19.80 6.05
C PRO A 129 2.50 -20.92 6.80
N ALA A 130 2.21 -20.71 8.08
CA ALA A 130 1.43 -21.66 8.86
C ALA A 130 0.02 -21.80 8.26
N PRO A 131 -0.56 -23.01 8.23
CA PRO A 131 -1.90 -23.24 7.68
C PRO A 131 -2.95 -22.24 8.19
N GLY A 132 -3.86 -21.84 7.32
CA GLY A 132 -4.93 -20.87 7.61
C GLY A 132 -4.46 -19.43 7.75
N TRP A 133 -3.38 -19.05 7.05
CA TRP A 133 -2.86 -17.68 7.07
C TRP A 133 -3.79 -16.74 6.29
N GLU A 134 -4.47 -17.28 5.29
CA GLU A 134 -5.47 -16.63 4.46
C GLU A 134 -6.61 -16.11 5.34
N GLU A 135 -7.22 -16.99 6.14
CA GLU A 135 -8.34 -16.62 7.02
C GLU A 135 -7.91 -15.66 8.12
N ARG A 136 -6.72 -15.83 8.70
CA ARG A 136 -6.17 -14.89 9.68
C ARG A 136 -5.99 -13.49 9.09
N THR A 137 -5.48 -13.42 7.87
CA THR A 137 -5.26 -12.14 7.19
C THR A 137 -6.58 -11.50 6.77
N ALA A 138 -7.52 -12.27 6.23
CA ALA A 138 -8.85 -11.79 5.90
C ALA A 138 -9.58 -11.22 7.13
N ALA A 139 -9.57 -11.96 8.24
CA ALA A 139 -10.18 -11.50 9.49
C ALA A 139 -9.51 -10.23 10.05
N ALA A 140 -8.19 -10.07 9.86
CA ALA A 140 -7.49 -8.85 10.24
C ALA A 140 -7.91 -7.65 9.36
N ILE A 141 -8.11 -7.86 8.05
CA ILE A 141 -8.61 -6.84 7.12
C ILE A 141 -10.04 -6.42 7.49
N GLU A 142 -10.90 -7.38 7.82
CA GLU A 142 -12.27 -7.11 8.30
C GLU A 142 -12.27 -6.31 9.59
N ARG A 143 -11.43 -6.67 10.58
CA ARG A 143 -11.24 -5.90 11.82
C ARG A 143 -10.71 -4.49 11.56
N ALA A 144 -9.96 -4.28 10.48
CA ALA A 144 -9.49 -2.96 10.07
C ALA A 144 -10.57 -2.11 9.40
N GLY A 145 -11.77 -2.66 9.15
CA GLY A 145 -12.93 -1.97 8.58
C GLY A 145 -13.08 -2.10 7.08
N PHE A 146 -12.38 -3.04 6.43
CA PHE A 146 -12.43 -3.26 4.99
C PHE A 146 -13.07 -4.61 4.64
N THR A 147 -13.57 -4.74 3.41
CA THR A 147 -14.02 -6.03 2.87
C THR A 147 -12.94 -6.60 1.95
N VAL A 148 -12.70 -7.91 2.05
CA VAL A 148 -11.70 -8.63 1.23
C VAL A 148 -12.30 -9.01 -0.12
N ASP A 149 -11.55 -8.79 -1.20
CA ASP A 149 -11.89 -9.34 -2.51
C ASP A 149 -11.35 -10.77 -2.65
N LYS A 150 -12.20 -11.77 -2.41
CA LYS A 150 -11.78 -13.17 -2.35
C LYS A 150 -11.06 -13.68 -3.61
N GLU A 151 -11.34 -13.11 -4.79
CA GLU A 151 -10.69 -13.55 -6.03
C GLU A 151 -9.20 -13.18 -6.07
N LEU A 152 -8.82 -12.09 -5.41
CA LEU A 152 -7.43 -11.62 -5.33
C LEU A 152 -6.63 -12.26 -4.17
N TRP A 153 -7.31 -13.05 -3.34
CA TRP A 153 -6.75 -13.73 -2.17
C TRP A 153 -6.73 -15.26 -2.29
N ALA A 154 -7.21 -15.80 -3.41
CA ALA A 154 -7.21 -17.23 -3.71
C ALA A 154 -5.86 -17.74 -4.26
#